data_AF-A0A0U1DUF7-F1
#
_entry.id   AF-A0A0U1DUF7-F1
#
_cell.length_a   1.000
_cell.length_b   1.000
_cell.length_c   1.000
_cell.angle_alpha   90.00
_cell.angle_beta   90.00
_cell.angle_gamma   90.00
#
_symmetry.space_group_name_H-M   'P 1'
#
loop_
_entity.id
_entity.type
_entity.pdbx_description
1 polymer ?
#
loop_
_entity_poly.entity_id
_entity_poly.type
_entity_poly.pdbx_seq_one_letter_code
_entity_poly.pdbx_strand_id
1 'polypeptide(L)' 'MSSVAASVRHLIAASGSAGLDAGALEAFRGYVDAAVGAGYGADEISRIVPASVIVPSP' A
#
# COMPACT_ATOMS: atom_id res chain seq x y z
N MET A 1 6.33 -15.31 6.85
CA MET A 1 6.48 -13.88 7.24
C MET A 1 5.33 -13.12 6.62
N SER A 2 4.58 -12.37 7.43
CA SER A 2 3.55 -11.46 6.93
C SER A 2 4.23 -10.14 6.55
N SER A 3 3.92 -9.59 5.38
CA SER A 3 4.41 -8.29 4.92
C SER A 3 3.24 -7.40 4.52
N VAL A 4 3.42 -6.08 4.55
CA VAL A 4 2.37 -5.12 4.17
C VAL A 4 1.83 -5.43 2.77
N ALA A 5 2.69 -5.78 1.82
CA ALA A 5 2.30 -6.18 0.47
C ALA A 5 1.37 -7.40 0.44
N ALA A 6 1.64 -8.40 1.28
CA ALA A 6 0.77 -9.58 1.39
C ALA A 6 -0.60 -9.21 1.98
N SER A 7 -0.61 -8.39 3.04
CA SER A 7 -1.84 -7.92 3.68
C SER A 7 -2.72 -7.09 2.73
N VAL A 8 -2.12 -6.19 1.94
CA VAL A 8 -2.87 -5.35 0.99
C VAL A 8 -3.49 -6.17 -0.12
N ARG A 9 -2.75 -7.12 -0.71
CA ARG A 9 -3.32 -8.05 -1.70
C ARG A 9 -4.49 -8.86 -1.13
N HIS A 10 -4.36 -9.31 0.12
CA HIS A 10 -5.43 -10.04 0.79
C HIS A 10 -6.67 -9.16 0.98
N LEU A 11 -6.49 -7.91 1.42
CA LEU A 11 -7.60 -6.98 1.66
C LEU A 11 -8.31 -6.59 0.36
N ILE A 12 -7.58 -6.37 -0.73
CA ILE A 12 -8.17 -6.13 -2.07
C ILE A 12 -9.02 -7.33 -2.50
N ALA A 13 -8.50 -8.56 -2.37
CA ALA A 13 -9.23 -9.77 -2.72
C ALA A 13 -10.50 -9.94 -1.85
N ALA A 14 -10.41 -9.63 -0.56
CA ALA A 14 -11.55 -9.65 0.35
C ALA A 14 -12.61 -8.60 -0.02
N SER A 15 -12.19 -7.36 -0.33
CA SER A 15 -13.10 -6.31 -0.80
C SER A 15 -13.82 -6.70 -2.08
N GLY A 16 -13.09 -7.21 -3.08
CA GLY A 16 -13.68 -7.69 -4.33
C GLY A 16 -14.66 -8.84 -4.11
N SER A 17 -14.35 -9.79 -3.21
CA SER A 17 -15.26 -10.90 -2.87
C SER A 17 -16.52 -10.43 -2.14
N ALA A 18 -16.44 -9.31 -1.41
CA ALA A 18 -17.57 -8.69 -0.74
C ALA A 18 -18.38 -7.73 -1.64
N GLY A 19 -17.97 -7.52 -2.90
CA GLY A 19 -18.57 -6.54 -3.79
C GLY A 19 -18.34 -5.08 -3.35
N LEU A 20 -17.31 -4.85 -2.52
CA LEU A 20 -16.92 -3.52 -2.07
C LEU A 20 -15.91 -2.90 -3.04
N ASP A 21 -15.98 -1.58 -3.21
CA ASP A 21 -14.95 -0.85 -3.94
C ASP A 21 -13.59 -0.98 -3.21
N ALA A 22 -12.55 -1.26 -3.99
CA ALA A 22 -11.18 -1.42 -3.51
C ALA A 22 -10.26 -0.30 -4.03
N GLY A 23 -10.80 0.76 -4.63
CA GLY A 23 -9.99 1.81 -5.29
C GLY A 23 -8.91 2.42 -4.39
N ALA A 24 -9.24 2.73 -3.14
CA ALA A 24 -8.27 3.24 -2.17
C ALA A 24 -7.16 2.22 -1.84
N LEU A 25 -7.49 0.93 -1.80
CA LEU A 25 -6.55 -0.15 -1.53
C LEU A 25 -5.63 -0.41 -2.72
N GLU A 26 -6.14 -0.32 -3.94
CA GLU A 26 -5.33 -0.41 -5.16
C GLU A 26 -4.39 0.80 -5.30
N ALA A 27 -4.84 2.00 -4.92
CA ALA A 27 -3.95 3.16 -4.83
C ALA A 27 -2.86 2.97 -3.78
N PHE A 28 -3.22 2.47 -2.59
CA PHE A 28 -2.25 2.16 -1.53
C PHE A 28 -1.26 1.07 -1.95
N ARG A 29 -1.72 0.05 -2.66
CA ARG A 29 -0.87 -1.00 -3.25
C ARG A 29 0.21 -0.42 -4.15
N GLY A 30 -0.09 0.61 -4.95
CA GLY A 30 0.90 1.29 -5.77
C GLY A 30 2.07 1.86 -4.95
N TYR A 31 1.79 2.45 -3.78
CA TYR A 31 2.84 2.95 -2.89
C TYR A 31 3.65 1.83 -2.24
N VAL A 32 2.97 0.73 -1.87
CA VAL A 32 3.62 -0.46 -1.30
C VAL A 32 4.56 -1.10 -2.32
N ASP A 33 4.10 -1.27 -3.56
CA ASP A 33 4.90 -1.86 -4.64
C ASP A 33 6.12 -0.98 -4.96
N ALA A 34 5.98 0.35 -4.89
CA ALA A 34 7.11 1.29 -5.01
C ALA A 34 8.14 1.14 -3.87
N ALA A 35 7.68 1.03 -2.62
CA ALA A 35 8.56 0.83 -1.47
C ALA A 35 9.29 -0.52 -1.53
N VAL A 36 8.61 -1.58 -1.97
CA VAL A 36 9.22 -2.90 -2.21
C VAL A 36 10.26 -2.82 -3.31
N GLY A 37 9.96 -2.14 -4.43
CA GLY A 37 10.90 -1.91 -5.52
C GLY A 37 12.15 -1.13 -5.10
N ALA A 38 12.03 -0.26 -4.10
CA ALA A 38 13.13 0.48 -3.49
C ALA A 38 13.92 -0.33 -2.43
N GLY A 39 13.55 -1.59 -2.16
CA GLY A 39 14.23 -2.48 -1.22
C GLY A 39 13.67 -2.48 0.20
N TYR A 40 12.61 -1.72 0.48
CA TYR A 40 12.02 -1.59 1.82
C TYR A 40 10.94 -2.65 2.13
N GLY A 41 10.91 -3.77 1.42
CA GLY A 41 9.84 -4.77 1.54
C GLY A 41 9.77 -5.48 2.91
N ALA A 42 10.82 -5.38 3.71
CA ALA A 42 10.89 -5.90 5.08
C ALA A 42 10.78 -4.79 6.15
N ASP A 43 10.73 -3.52 5.74
CA ASP A 43 10.65 -2.39 6.65
C ASP A 43 9.21 -2.17 7.15
N GLU A 44 9.11 -1.36 8.21
CA GLU A 44 7.84 -0.90 8.78
C GLU A 44 6.97 -0.13 7.76
N ILE A 45 5.65 -0.17 7.98
CA ILE A 45 4.65 0.48 7.10
C ILE A 45 4.88 1.99 6.95
N SER A 46 5.56 2.63 7.91
CA SER A 46 5.92 4.05 7.90
C SER A 46 6.86 4.44 6.75
N ARG A 47 7.53 3.48 6.10
CA ARG A 47 8.33 3.70 4.89
C ARG A 47 7.51 3.91 3.62
N ILE A 48 6.22 3.56 3.65
CA ILE A 48 5.35 3.71 2.49
C ILE A 48 4.89 5.16 2.39
N VAL A 49 5.54 5.91 1.51
CA VAL A 49 5.25 7.32 1.24
C VAL A 49 4.40 7.45 -0.03
N PRO A 50 3.27 8.17 0.02
CA PRO A 50 2.52 8.50 -1.18
C PRO A 50 3.36 9.37 -2.11
N ALA A 51 3.31 9.09 -3.40
CA ALA A 51 4.07 9.83 -4.42
C ALA A 51 3.75 11.34 -4.49
N SER A 52 2.63 11.78 -3.88
CA SER A 52 2.16 13.18 -3.90
C SER A 52 2.21 13.91 -2.56
N VAL A 53 2.88 13.39 -1.52
CA VAL A 53 3.06 14.17 -0.28
C VAL A 53 4.18 15.20 -0.47
N ILE A 54 3.93 16.20 -1.31
CA ILE A 54 4.48 17.54 -1.07
C ILE A 54 3.54 18.15 -0.05
N VAL A 55 3.85 17.98 1.24
CA VAL A 55 3.27 18.85 2.27
C VAL A 55 4.03 20.18 2.18
N PRO A 56 3.42 21.28 1.71
CA PRO A 56 4.02 22.58 1.94
C PRO A 56 4.09 22.80 3.44
N SER A 57 5.29 23.09 3.96
CA SER A 57 5.46 23.57 5.33
C SER A 57 4.64 24.85 5.53
N PRO A 58 4.03 25.06 6.72
CA PRO A 58 3.37 26.32 7.04
C PRO A 58 4.33 27.50 7.05
#